data_AF-A0A250INT8-F1
#
_entry.id   AF-A0A250INT8-F1
#
_cell.length_a   1.000
_cell.length_b   1.000
_cell.length_c   1.000
_cell.angle_alpha   90.00
_cell.angle_beta   90.00
_cell.angle_gamma   90.00
#
_symmetry.space_group_name_H-M   'P 1'
#
loop_
_entity.id
_entity.type
_entity.pdbx_description
1 polymer ?
#
loop_
_entity_poly.entity_id
_entity_poly.type
_entity_poly.pdbx_seq_one_letter_code
_entity_poly.pdbx_strand_id
1 'polypeptide(L)'
;MFRRHLPRLASFLASLLLPSSVLAHEPQPAGGWPWDPDVTNVPASDRYPRPPSRIGNQRHLIAPEAQGGWRTYLGDLHAHSRGHGASGQATPNIQRDEVNLSAWYFGYDFIAITNHSTSWKLYDELAPLHRFLSSANSLQPPDLLALKGVESYAGPQNLTHFSAFNQLILLDTDSLSVWHSALIARYAEDPTRSTHVQLNHPNQDDPWFSLPSEPDRRRKVREVVELAEYNGMPSYFELLRRGFRVAPVSNTDSHASFALPQEPGVPPEKWKGEERGGRAGILLPASEPFTYESFLWALRERRAFHTTVPAASGFFVVNQHPMGSEFTLAPGEERLDFTVWGTTREGRAGRDAWKRLEVWSPFQPDRPLVVFEYADEKRVDLKQTLSLTPYESIYVLRLQQGQPDAEVLLAPIWITNPVARPHVSLSRSGLSGEDTPCLVVQGGGEVLHLQRADTEDEDARPGDWRTVATVSPGGGCHALDTADPRGRSRWRVVDAFQAEVVSNEVALPPR
;
A
#
# COMPACT_ATOMS: atom_id res chain seq x y z
N MET A 1 -32.27 -15.42 48.36
CA MET A 1 -33.39 -16.38 48.47
C MET A 1 -34.61 -15.82 47.74
N PHE A 2 -35.51 -16.72 47.36
CA PHE A 2 -36.50 -16.64 46.29
C PHE A 2 -37.63 -15.60 46.41
N ARG A 3 -37.91 -14.95 45.27
CA ARG A 3 -39.19 -14.81 44.53
C ARG A 3 -40.54 -14.66 45.26
N ARG A 4 -41.24 -13.61 44.77
CA ARG A 4 -42.66 -13.52 44.30
C ARG A 4 -43.79 -13.47 45.33
N HIS A 5 -44.64 -12.44 45.20
CA HIS A 5 -46.07 -12.60 44.89
C HIS A 5 -46.68 -11.28 44.35
N LEU A 6 -47.14 -11.32 43.09
CA LEU A 6 -48.25 -10.53 42.54
C LEU A 6 -49.56 -11.28 42.87
N PRO A 7 -50.74 -10.61 42.92
CA PRO A 7 -51.67 -10.82 41.79
C PRO A 7 -52.75 -9.72 41.49
N ARG A 8 -53.19 -9.70 40.21
CA ARG A 8 -54.59 -9.58 39.68
C ARG A 8 -55.31 -8.20 39.76
N LEU A 9 -56.28 -7.79 38.92
CA LEU A 9 -57.04 -8.26 37.72
C LEU A 9 -57.78 -7.00 37.20
N ALA A 10 -57.69 -6.61 35.91
CA ALA A 10 -58.67 -6.84 34.82
C ALA A 10 -59.72 -5.74 34.54
N SER A 11 -59.65 -5.23 33.30
CA SER A 11 -60.72 -5.12 32.28
C SER A 11 -61.86 -4.09 32.36
N PHE A 12 -61.96 -3.35 31.23
CA PHE A 12 -63.11 -3.20 30.33
C PHE A 12 -63.90 -1.86 30.26
N LEU A 13 -63.73 -1.24 29.08
CA LEU A 13 -64.71 -0.64 28.15
C LEU A 13 -65.49 0.67 28.48
N ALA A 14 -65.19 1.66 27.62
CA ALA A 14 -66.09 2.22 26.59
C ALA A 14 -66.97 3.46 26.91
N SER A 15 -66.62 4.53 26.18
CA SER A 15 -67.48 5.42 25.40
C SER A 15 -68.21 6.58 26.11
N LEU A 16 -67.96 7.82 25.66
CA LEU A 16 -68.84 8.51 24.70
C LEU A 16 -68.50 10.02 24.56
N LEU A 17 -68.38 10.43 23.28
CA LEU A 17 -68.80 11.72 22.69
C LEU A 17 -67.90 12.95 22.89
N LEU A 18 -67.36 13.45 21.77
CA LEU A 18 -67.53 14.81 21.22
C LEU A 18 -67.02 14.84 19.75
N PRO A 19 -67.42 15.81 18.91
CA PRO A 19 -68.12 15.52 17.65
C PRO A 19 -67.27 15.62 16.38
N SER A 20 -67.79 14.98 15.35
CA SER A 20 -67.36 15.04 13.95
C SER A 20 -67.94 16.26 13.22
N SER A 21 -67.07 17.00 12.55
CA SER A 21 -67.35 17.77 11.32
C SER A 21 -66.00 18.04 10.65
N VAL A 22 -65.50 17.11 9.84
CA VAL A 22 -65.55 17.15 8.36
C VAL A 22 -64.96 18.45 7.80
N LEU A 23 -63.64 18.44 7.58
CA LEU A 23 -63.01 19.00 6.38
C LEU A 23 -62.06 17.92 5.86
N ALA A 24 -62.32 17.46 4.65
CA ALA A 24 -61.46 16.54 3.92
C ALA A 24 -60.11 17.24 3.66
N HIS A 25 -59.04 16.74 4.29
CA HIS A 25 -57.70 17.01 3.80
C HIS A 25 -57.39 15.95 2.75
N GLU A 26 -57.29 16.39 1.50
CA GLU A 26 -56.60 15.68 0.43
C GLU A 26 -55.22 15.20 0.95
N PRO A 27 -54.75 14.01 0.55
CA PRO A 27 -53.36 13.65 0.77
C PRO A 27 -52.49 14.68 0.04
N GLN A 28 -51.76 15.49 0.80
CA GLN A 28 -50.70 16.31 0.21
C GLN A 28 -49.74 15.36 -0.53
N PRO A 29 -49.42 15.62 -1.80
CA PRO A 29 -48.37 14.86 -2.48
C PRO A 29 -47.10 14.98 -1.66
N ALA A 30 -46.34 13.90 -1.57
CA ALA A 30 -45.00 13.86 -1.00
C ALA A 30 -44.25 15.10 -1.48
N GLY A 31 -44.10 16.08 -0.59
CA GLY A 31 -43.50 17.36 -0.87
C GLY A 31 -42.01 17.14 -1.13
N GLY A 32 -41.69 16.79 -2.37
CA GLY A 32 -40.39 17.05 -2.93
C GLY A 32 -40.14 18.53 -2.75
N TRP A 33 -39.16 18.86 -1.91
CA TRP A 33 -38.55 20.18 -1.94
C TRP A 33 -38.25 20.51 -3.40
N PRO A 34 -38.57 21.72 -3.88
CA PRO A 34 -38.15 22.12 -5.22
C PRO A 34 -36.63 22.04 -5.23
N TRP A 35 -36.12 21.02 -5.91
CA TRP A 35 -34.73 20.97 -6.33
C TRP A 35 -34.57 22.17 -7.23
N ASP A 36 -33.95 23.21 -6.70
CA ASP A 36 -33.51 24.33 -7.51
C ASP A 36 -32.21 23.90 -8.20
N PRO A 37 -32.24 23.59 -9.52
CA PRO A 37 -31.03 23.23 -10.26
C PRO A 37 -30.02 24.39 -10.32
N ASP A 38 -30.43 25.62 -9.99
CA ASP A 38 -29.64 26.84 -10.15
C ASP A 38 -28.79 27.23 -8.92
N VAL A 39 -28.85 26.50 -7.80
CA VAL A 39 -27.95 26.76 -6.64
C VAL A 39 -26.53 26.23 -6.90
N THR A 40 -26.10 26.06 -8.15
CA THR A 40 -24.86 25.35 -8.52
C THR A 40 -23.74 26.23 -9.10
N ASN A 41 -23.96 27.54 -9.29
CA ASN A 41 -23.03 28.41 -10.01
C ASN A 41 -22.31 29.50 -9.19
N VAL A 42 -22.37 29.44 -7.86
CA VAL A 42 -21.59 30.37 -7.01
C VAL A 42 -20.24 29.70 -6.69
N PRO A 43 -19.08 30.31 -7.02
CA PRO A 43 -17.76 29.79 -6.66
C PRO A 43 -17.65 29.51 -5.17
N ALA A 44 -16.95 28.43 -4.78
CA ALA A 44 -16.74 28.08 -3.38
C ALA A 44 -16.15 29.23 -2.54
N SER A 45 -15.31 30.08 -3.15
CA SER A 45 -14.72 31.27 -2.51
C SER A 45 -15.72 32.33 -2.08
N ASP A 46 -16.92 32.32 -2.65
CA ASP A 46 -17.99 33.27 -2.35
C ASP A 46 -18.95 32.70 -1.29
N ARG A 47 -18.91 31.38 -1.06
CA ARG A 47 -19.66 30.68 -0.01
C ARG A 47 -18.88 30.52 1.29
N TYR A 48 -17.57 30.31 1.18
CA TYR A 48 -16.67 30.10 2.30
C TYR A 48 -15.48 31.05 2.18
N PRO A 49 -15.17 31.84 3.23
CA PRO A 49 -13.95 32.65 3.21
C PRO A 49 -12.75 31.72 3.04
N ARG A 50 -11.87 32.03 2.09
CA ARG A 50 -10.63 31.29 1.92
C ARG A 50 -9.88 31.25 3.26
N PRO A 51 -9.44 30.07 3.73
CA PRO A 51 -8.62 30.03 4.91
C PRO A 51 -7.38 30.92 4.72
N PRO A 52 -6.99 31.71 5.74
CA PRO A 52 -5.91 32.67 5.60
C PRO A 52 -4.54 32.01 5.37
N SER A 53 -4.41 30.71 5.68
CA SER A 53 -3.19 29.93 5.54
C SER A 53 -3.47 28.42 5.48
N ARG A 54 -2.58 27.67 4.81
CA ARG A 54 -2.52 26.20 4.80
C ARG A 54 -1.99 25.66 6.14
N ILE A 55 -2.56 24.56 6.67
CA ILE A 55 -2.15 23.89 7.93
C ILE A 55 -0.84 23.09 7.74
N GLY A 56 0.16 23.68 7.07
CA GLY A 56 1.49 23.08 6.89
C GLY A 56 1.89 22.85 5.43
N ASN A 57 3.13 23.19 5.12
CA ASN A 57 3.78 22.83 3.87
C ASN A 57 4.57 21.54 4.11
N GLN A 58 4.12 20.42 3.55
CA GLN A 58 4.66 19.09 3.84
C GLN A 58 5.76 18.65 2.88
N ARG A 59 6.21 19.56 2.00
CA ARG A 59 7.32 19.33 1.07
C ARG A 59 8.65 19.37 1.83
N HIS A 60 9.24 18.21 2.07
CA HIS A 60 10.55 18.14 2.69
C HIS A 60 11.51 17.31 1.85
N LEU A 61 12.80 17.59 2.04
CA LEU A 61 13.88 16.84 1.44
C LEU A 61 14.17 15.61 2.31
N ILE A 62 14.22 14.44 1.68
CA ILE A 62 14.65 13.18 2.28
C ILE A 62 15.86 12.64 1.51
N ALA A 63 16.71 11.89 2.20
CA ALA A 63 17.88 11.23 1.62
C ALA A 63 18.79 12.15 0.78
N PRO A 64 19.25 13.30 1.30
CA PRO A 64 20.05 14.28 0.53
C PRO A 64 21.31 13.69 -0.14
N GLU A 65 21.85 12.61 0.42
CA GLU A 65 23.01 11.89 -0.11
C GLU A 65 22.67 10.89 -1.23
N ALA A 66 21.40 10.51 -1.40
CA ALA A 66 20.97 9.56 -2.42
C ALA A 66 20.63 10.32 -3.71
N GLN A 67 21.53 10.27 -4.68
CA GLN A 67 21.32 10.86 -6.02
C GLN A 67 20.98 12.37 -6.00
N GLY A 68 21.50 13.10 -5.01
CA GLY A 68 21.24 14.54 -4.86
C GLY A 68 19.97 14.89 -4.09
N GLY A 69 19.30 13.89 -3.49
CA GLY A 69 18.14 14.08 -2.62
C GLY A 69 16.80 13.86 -3.30
N TRP A 70 15.78 13.64 -2.48
CA TRP A 70 14.41 13.37 -2.91
C TRP A 70 13.43 14.30 -2.19
N ARG A 71 12.43 14.80 -2.90
CA ARG A 71 11.37 15.63 -2.33
C ARG A 71 10.08 14.84 -2.20
N THR A 72 9.44 14.96 -1.05
CA THR A 72 8.18 14.30 -0.73
C THR A 72 7.00 15.23 -1.05
N TYR A 73 5.94 14.68 -1.61
CA TYR A 73 4.67 15.36 -1.83
C TYR A 73 3.55 14.48 -1.28
N LEU A 74 2.60 15.06 -0.56
CA LEU A 74 1.51 14.31 0.07
C LEU A 74 0.16 14.76 -0.48
N GLY A 75 -0.76 13.82 -0.67
CA GLY A 75 -2.05 14.11 -1.26
C GLY A 75 -3.05 12.99 -1.09
N ASP A 76 -4.13 13.09 -1.86
CA ASP A 76 -5.25 12.16 -1.88
C ASP A 76 -5.66 11.88 -3.33
N LEU A 77 -5.67 10.62 -3.75
CA LEU A 77 -6.00 10.23 -5.12
C LEU A 77 -7.42 9.68 -5.28
N HIS A 78 -8.21 9.66 -4.21
CA HIS A 78 -9.55 9.11 -4.26
C HIS A 78 -10.49 9.88 -3.34
N ALA A 79 -11.27 10.77 -3.94
CA ALA A 79 -12.26 11.59 -3.27
C ALA A 79 -13.45 11.91 -4.19
N HIS A 80 -14.62 12.10 -3.59
CA HIS A 80 -15.89 12.33 -4.28
C HIS A 80 -16.46 13.69 -3.88
N SER A 81 -16.71 14.55 -4.87
CA SER A 81 -17.28 15.88 -4.61
C SER A 81 -18.80 15.88 -4.57
N ARG A 82 -19.46 14.96 -5.28
CA ARG A 82 -20.93 14.83 -5.26
C ARG A 82 -21.29 13.49 -4.65
N GLY A 83 -21.70 13.52 -3.38
CA GLY A 83 -21.94 12.31 -2.62
C GLY A 83 -22.94 11.40 -3.31
N HIS A 84 -22.51 10.17 -3.59
CA HIS A 84 -23.39 9.02 -3.73
C HIS A 84 -22.76 7.86 -3.00
N GLY A 85 -23.49 7.22 -2.08
CA GLY A 85 -23.17 5.85 -1.69
C GLY A 85 -23.64 4.85 -2.76
N ALA A 86 -23.18 3.60 -2.67
CA ALA A 86 -23.50 2.47 -3.56
C ALA A 86 -25.01 2.15 -3.77
N SER A 87 -25.95 2.96 -3.29
CA SER A 87 -27.40 2.69 -3.28
C SER A 87 -28.30 3.91 -3.58
N GLY A 88 -27.80 4.93 -4.28
CA GLY A 88 -28.65 6.05 -4.74
C GLY A 88 -29.22 6.92 -3.60
N GLN A 89 -28.61 6.88 -2.42
CA GLN A 89 -28.92 7.82 -1.35
C GLN A 89 -28.43 9.21 -1.74
N ALA A 90 -29.35 10.18 -1.74
CA ALA A 90 -29.05 11.58 -1.97
C ALA A 90 -28.20 12.12 -0.82
N THR A 91 -26.91 12.26 -1.05
CA THR A 91 -25.97 12.96 -0.17
C THR A 91 -25.75 14.41 -0.64
N PRO A 92 -25.34 15.33 0.23
CA PRO A 92 -25.24 16.76 -0.10
C PRO A 92 -24.30 17.06 -1.28
N ASN A 93 -24.66 18.08 -2.07
CA ASN A 93 -23.88 18.55 -3.20
C ASN A 93 -22.68 19.40 -2.74
N ILE A 94 -21.51 18.79 -2.58
CA ILE A 94 -20.26 19.53 -2.39
C ILE A 94 -19.69 19.89 -3.77
N GLN A 95 -19.17 21.10 -3.91
CA GLN A 95 -18.56 21.50 -5.18
C GLN A 95 -17.11 21.01 -5.24
N ARG A 96 -16.63 20.73 -6.46
CA ARG A 96 -15.21 20.41 -6.72
C ARG A 96 -14.26 21.45 -6.11
N ASP A 97 -14.61 22.72 -6.19
CA ASP A 97 -13.79 23.81 -5.63
C ASP A 97 -13.74 23.78 -4.10
N GLU A 98 -14.77 23.29 -3.42
CA GLU A 98 -14.80 23.11 -1.97
C GLU A 98 -13.86 21.97 -1.55
N VAL A 99 -13.84 20.88 -2.32
CA VAL A 99 -12.91 19.76 -2.12
C VAL A 99 -11.46 20.20 -2.37
N ASN A 100 -11.20 20.96 -3.45
CA ASN A 100 -9.87 21.50 -3.74
C ASN A 100 -9.39 22.49 -2.67
N LEU A 101 -10.26 23.40 -2.22
CA LEU A 101 -9.94 24.37 -1.17
C LEU A 101 -9.63 23.67 0.15
N SER A 102 -10.41 22.64 0.49
CA SER A 102 -10.16 21.80 1.66
C SER A 102 -8.81 21.09 1.55
N ALA A 103 -8.53 20.44 0.42
CA ALA A 103 -7.26 19.78 0.17
C ALA A 103 -6.05 20.72 0.35
N TRP A 104 -6.13 21.90 -0.24
CA TRP A 104 -5.11 22.94 -0.08
C TRP A 104 -4.96 23.35 1.39
N TYR A 105 -6.07 23.55 2.11
CA TYR A 105 -6.05 23.91 3.52
C TYR A 105 -5.38 22.83 4.40
N PHE A 106 -5.67 21.54 4.16
CA PHE A 106 -5.14 20.40 4.94
C PHE A 106 -3.71 19.99 4.60
N GLY A 107 -3.01 20.79 3.81
CA GLY A 107 -1.61 20.54 3.58
C GLY A 107 -1.33 19.64 2.38
N TYR A 108 -2.29 19.41 1.47
CA TYR A 108 -2.05 18.58 0.29
C TYR A 108 -1.33 19.31 -0.84
N ASP A 109 -0.42 18.57 -1.48
CA ASP A 109 0.29 18.96 -2.69
C ASP A 109 -0.44 18.52 -3.95
N PHE A 110 -1.24 17.46 -3.86
CA PHE A 110 -2.08 16.99 -4.96
C PHE A 110 -3.40 16.42 -4.45
N ILE A 111 -4.42 16.47 -5.30
CA ILE A 111 -5.70 15.79 -5.09
C ILE A 111 -6.26 15.25 -6.39
N ALA A 112 -6.84 14.07 -6.41
CA ALA A 112 -7.69 13.60 -7.49
C ALA A 112 -9.14 13.48 -7.04
N ILE A 113 -10.05 14.01 -7.85
CA ILE A 113 -11.48 13.79 -7.70
C ILE A 113 -11.87 12.73 -8.72
N THR A 114 -12.42 11.64 -8.23
CA THR A 114 -12.65 10.38 -8.97
C THR A 114 -14.07 9.90 -8.74
N ASN A 115 -15.06 10.70 -9.12
CA ASN A 115 -16.46 10.30 -8.99
C ASN A 115 -16.72 8.98 -9.75
N HIS A 116 -17.73 8.22 -9.32
CA HIS A 116 -18.13 6.99 -9.98
C HIS A 116 -18.59 7.20 -11.45
N SER A 117 -18.15 6.32 -12.34
CA SER A 117 -18.41 6.36 -13.80
C SER A 117 -19.90 6.23 -14.19
N THR A 118 -20.73 5.72 -13.30
CA THR A 118 -22.19 5.57 -13.46
C THR A 118 -22.95 6.84 -13.10
N SER A 119 -22.29 7.82 -12.47
CA SER A 119 -22.90 9.05 -11.97
C SER A 119 -22.35 10.28 -12.69
N TRP A 120 -23.19 11.30 -12.89
CA TRP A 120 -22.77 12.67 -13.27
C TRP A 120 -21.78 12.81 -14.45
N LYS A 121 -21.85 11.96 -15.47
CA LYS A 121 -20.93 11.96 -16.64
C LYS A 121 -20.61 13.35 -17.22
N LEU A 122 -21.63 14.21 -17.36
CA LEU A 122 -21.49 15.57 -17.88
C LEU A 122 -20.71 16.52 -16.95
N TYR A 123 -20.77 16.31 -15.63
CA TYR A 123 -20.03 17.11 -14.64
C TYR A 123 -18.53 16.81 -14.71
N ASP A 124 -18.16 15.56 -14.92
CA ASP A 124 -16.75 15.14 -15.02
C ASP A 124 -16.15 15.40 -16.41
N GLU A 125 -16.96 15.31 -17.47
CA GLU A 125 -16.53 15.58 -18.85
C GLU A 125 -16.12 17.05 -19.06
N LEU A 126 -16.84 18.00 -18.46
CA LEU A 126 -16.67 19.44 -18.71
C LEU A 126 -15.55 20.12 -17.91
N ALA A 127 -14.87 19.41 -17.00
CA ALA A 127 -13.85 20.03 -16.14
C ALA A 127 -12.44 20.01 -16.76
N PRO A 128 -11.79 21.18 -16.96
CA PRO A 128 -10.35 21.30 -17.23
C PRO A 128 -9.49 20.74 -16.09
N LEU A 129 -8.24 20.40 -16.41
CA LEU A 129 -7.19 20.24 -15.40
C LEU A 129 -6.94 21.63 -14.77
N HIS A 130 -7.30 21.83 -13.50
CA HIS A 130 -7.12 23.12 -12.84
C HIS A 130 -5.86 23.11 -11.97
N ARG A 131 -4.95 24.06 -12.22
CA ARG A 131 -3.93 24.43 -11.23
C ARG A 131 -4.58 25.42 -10.28
N PHE A 132 -4.85 25.00 -9.05
CA PHE A 132 -5.35 25.92 -8.04
C PHE A 132 -4.16 26.76 -7.55
N LEU A 133 -4.18 28.05 -7.89
CA LEU A 133 -3.15 29.05 -7.56
C LEU A 133 -1.80 28.83 -8.27
N SER A 134 -1.68 29.33 -9.51
CA SER A 134 -0.37 29.75 -10.02
C SER A 134 -0.12 31.18 -9.55
N SER A 135 0.93 31.42 -8.76
CA SER A 135 1.54 32.75 -8.75
C SER A 135 1.90 33.09 -10.22
N ALA A 136 1.75 34.35 -10.61
CA ALA A 136 1.87 34.81 -12.00
C ALA A 136 3.26 34.61 -12.66
N ASN A 137 4.17 33.89 -12.00
CA ASN A 137 5.45 33.44 -12.52
C ASN A 137 5.46 31.91 -12.65
N SER A 138 5.45 31.41 -13.89
CA SER A 138 5.39 29.99 -14.29
C SER A 138 6.61 29.14 -13.89
N LEU A 139 7.41 29.57 -12.91
CA LEU A 139 8.63 28.91 -12.43
C LEU A 139 8.49 28.33 -11.01
N GLN A 140 7.40 28.61 -10.30
CA GLN A 140 7.15 28.01 -8.99
C GLN A 140 6.24 26.77 -9.10
N PRO A 141 6.52 25.69 -8.35
CA PRO A 141 5.65 24.53 -8.30
C PRO A 141 4.25 24.94 -7.82
N PRO A 142 3.17 24.34 -8.35
CA PRO A 142 1.80 24.70 -7.97
C PRO A 142 1.60 24.46 -6.47
N ASP A 143 0.76 25.25 -5.82
CA ASP A 143 0.44 25.04 -4.40
C ASP A 143 -0.40 23.77 -4.19
N LEU A 144 -1.25 23.43 -5.17
CA LEU A 144 -2.02 22.19 -5.25
C LEU A 144 -2.14 21.74 -6.71
N LEU A 145 -1.82 20.48 -6.98
CA LEU A 145 -2.07 19.81 -8.26
C LEU A 145 -3.41 19.06 -8.21
N ALA A 146 -4.44 19.58 -8.88
CA ALA A 146 -5.72 18.88 -8.98
C ALA A 146 -5.77 18.00 -10.24
N LEU A 147 -5.89 16.69 -10.04
CA LEU A 147 -6.00 15.70 -11.10
C LEU A 147 -7.45 15.49 -11.53
N LYS A 148 -7.62 15.21 -12.82
CA LYS A 148 -8.86 14.67 -13.36
C LYS A 148 -8.79 13.15 -13.31
N GLY A 149 -9.74 12.53 -12.62
CA GLY A 149 -9.88 11.09 -12.58
C GLY A 149 -11.34 10.65 -12.61
N VAL A 150 -11.54 9.34 -12.63
CA VAL A 150 -12.86 8.70 -12.51
C VAL A 150 -12.67 7.37 -11.80
N GLU A 151 -13.58 7.02 -10.91
CA GLU A 151 -13.66 5.67 -10.35
C GLU A 151 -14.63 4.84 -11.19
N SER A 152 -14.16 3.71 -11.70
CA SER A 152 -14.93 2.80 -12.54
C SER A 152 -15.10 1.44 -11.89
N TYR A 153 -16.13 0.73 -12.34
CA TYR A 153 -16.51 -0.58 -11.82
C TYR A 153 -15.89 -1.68 -12.67
N ALA A 154 -15.31 -2.68 -12.01
CA ALA A 154 -14.76 -3.85 -12.66
C ALA A 154 -15.00 -5.05 -11.76
N GLY A 155 -15.83 -6.00 -12.16
CA GLY A 155 -16.20 -7.17 -11.38
C GLY A 155 -17.69 -7.26 -11.07
N PRO A 156 -18.12 -8.39 -10.50
CA PRO A 156 -19.53 -8.65 -10.26
C PRO A 156 -20.14 -7.66 -9.26
N GLN A 157 -21.38 -7.25 -9.52
CA GLN A 157 -22.20 -6.45 -8.61
C GLN A 157 -21.58 -5.12 -8.17
N ASN A 158 -20.68 -4.54 -8.98
CA ASN A 158 -20.03 -3.26 -8.67
C ASN A 158 -19.26 -3.28 -7.33
N LEU A 159 -18.69 -4.42 -6.95
CA LEU A 159 -17.95 -4.57 -5.69
C LEU A 159 -16.48 -4.19 -5.78
N THR A 160 -15.93 -4.22 -6.99
CA THR A 160 -14.51 -3.96 -7.24
C THR A 160 -14.38 -2.70 -8.09
N HIS A 161 -13.52 -1.78 -7.63
CA HIS A 161 -13.36 -0.46 -8.22
C HIS A 161 -11.91 -0.15 -8.58
N PHE A 162 -11.73 0.70 -9.57
CA PHE A 162 -10.42 1.25 -9.91
C PHE A 162 -10.56 2.72 -10.32
N SER A 163 -9.58 3.53 -9.92
CA SER A 163 -9.48 4.91 -10.36
C SER A 163 -8.58 5.00 -11.60
N ALA A 164 -9.02 5.75 -12.61
CA ALA A 164 -8.22 6.07 -13.79
C ALA A 164 -7.95 7.57 -13.87
N PHE A 165 -6.69 7.95 -14.06
CA PHE A 165 -6.24 9.34 -14.17
C PHE A 165 -5.65 9.63 -15.55
N ASN A 166 -5.52 10.92 -15.89
CA ASN A 166 -5.01 11.46 -17.15
C ASN A 166 -5.89 11.13 -18.37
N GLN A 167 -6.01 9.85 -18.72
CA GLN A 167 -6.99 9.36 -19.68
C GLN A 167 -8.06 8.55 -18.98
N LEU A 168 -9.26 9.11 -18.93
CA LEU A 168 -10.39 8.50 -18.24
C LEU A 168 -10.80 7.18 -18.91
N ILE A 169 -11.04 6.19 -18.06
CA ILE A 169 -11.65 4.91 -18.45
C ILE A 169 -13.00 4.87 -17.77
N LEU A 170 -14.06 5.12 -18.56
CA LEU A 170 -15.45 4.99 -18.11
C LEU A 170 -15.89 3.57 -18.38
N LEU A 171 -15.87 2.73 -17.34
CA LEU A 171 -16.18 1.32 -17.47
C LEU A 171 -17.07 0.86 -16.33
N ASP A 172 -18.00 -0.01 -16.71
CA ASP A 172 -18.80 -0.83 -15.81
C ASP A 172 -18.88 -2.21 -16.49
N THR A 173 -18.19 -3.20 -15.93
CA THR A 173 -18.09 -4.53 -16.52
C THR A 173 -17.84 -5.59 -15.47
N ASP A 174 -18.40 -6.78 -15.66
CA ASP A 174 -18.09 -8.00 -14.92
C ASP A 174 -17.03 -8.87 -15.64
N SER A 175 -16.51 -8.42 -16.78
CA SER A 175 -15.57 -9.17 -17.63
C SER A 175 -14.14 -8.69 -17.49
N LEU A 176 -13.27 -9.54 -16.94
CA LEU A 176 -11.83 -9.27 -16.83
C LEU A 176 -11.18 -8.94 -18.17
N SER A 177 -11.57 -9.64 -19.24
CA SER A 177 -11.02 -9.41 -20.58
C SER A 177 -11.40 -8.03 -21.13
N VAL A 178 -12.62 -7.56 -20.84
CA VAL A 178 -13.08 -6.21 -21.22
C VAL A 178 -12.30 -5.16 -20.44
N TRP A 179 -12.13 -5.36 -19.12
CA TRP A 179 -11.30 -4.49 -18.28
C TRP A 179 -9.86 -4.39 -18.79
N HIS A 180 -9.18 -5.53 -19.00
CA HIS A 180 -7.82 -5.55 -19.56
C HIS A 180 -7.72 -4.82 -20.91
N SER A 181 -8.71 -5.02 -21.78
CA SER A 181 -8.73 -4.37 -23.10
C SER A 181 -8.91 -2.86 -22.99
N ALA A 182 -9.74 -2.39 -22.05
CA ALA A 182 -9.92 -0.96 -21.79
C ALA A 182 -8.63 -0.30 -21.28
N LEU A 183 -7.90 -0.97 -20.38
CA LEU A 183 -6.59 -0.51 -19.90
C LEU A 183 -5.58 -0.41 -21.06
N ILE A 184 -5.44 -1.47 -21.84
CA ILE A 184 -4.48 -1.55 -22.96
C ILE A 184 -4.79 -0.51 -24.04
N ALA A 185 -6.07 -0.25 -24.32
CA ALA A 185 -6.48 0.74 -25.33
C ALA A 185 -6.05 2.17 -24.99
N ARG A 186 -5.75 2.46 -23.71
CA ARG A 186 -5.32 3.78 -23.22
C ARG A 186 -3.88 3.78 -22.71
N TYR A 187 -3.15 2.70 -22.93
CA TYR A 187 -1.73 2.60 -22.60
C TYR A 187 -0.87 3.34 -23.63
N ALA A 188 0.12 4.09 -23.15
CA ALA A 188 1.25 4.55 -23.92
C ALA A 188 2.55 4.36 -23.13
N GLU A 189 3.67 4.22 -23.87
CA GLU A 189 5.01 4.17 -23.26
C GLU A 189 5.35 5.51 -22.60
N ASP A 190 5.01 6.62 -23.26
CA ASP A 190 5.07 7.97 -22.69
C ASP A 190 3.94 8.14 -21.64
N PRO A 191 4.27 8.31 -20.34
CA PRO A 191 3.29 8.43 -19.27
C PRO A 191 2.35 9.60 -19.46
N THR A 192 2.81 10.72 -20.03
CA THR A 192 1.99 11.91 -20.27
C THR A 192 0.83 11.63 -21.24
N ARG A 193 0.98 10.59 -22.07
CA ARG A 193 0.01 10.11 -23.05
C ARG A 193 -0.62 8.78 -22.68
N SER A 194 -0.41 8.28 -21.46
CA SER A 194 -1.00 7.06 -20.95
C SER A 194 -2.12 7.35 -19.96
N THR A 195 -3.03 6.40 -19.80
CA THR A 195 -3.81 6.30 -18.56
C THR A 195 -2.93 5.80 -17.42
N HIS A 196 -3.30 6.16 -16.20
CA HIS A 196 -2.69 5.72 -14.95
C HIS A 196 -3.79 5.15 -14.06
N VAL A 197 -3.57 3.96 -13.49
CA VAL A 197 -4.62 3.26 -12.75
C VAL A 197 -4.19 2.94 -11.32
N GLN A 198 -5.11 3.22 -10.41
CA GLN A 198 -5.08 2.76 -9.03
C GLN A 198 -6.18 1.71 -8.82
N LEU A 199 -5.83 0.58 -8.22
CA LEU A 199 -6.84 -0.36 -7.71
C LEU A 199 -7.37 0.17 -6.37
N ASN A 200 -8.69 0.36 -6.25
CA ASN A 200 -9.30 0.91 -5.04
C ASN A 200 -9.69 -0.23 -4.09
N HIS A 201 -9.47 0.00 -2.79
CA HIS A 201 -9.80 -0.89 -1.67
C HIS A 201 -9.77 -2.40 -2.00
N PRO A 202 -8.65 -2.93 -2.53
CA PRO A 202 -8.53 -4.34 -2.89
C PRO A 202 -8.71 -5.20 -1.65
N ASN A 203 -9.50 -6.27 -1.78
CA ASN A 203 -9.76 -7.23 -0.71
C ASN A 203 -9.09 -8.57 -1.03
N GLN A 204 -8.41 -9.17 -0.05
CA GLN A 204 -7.89 -10.54 -0.17
C GLN A 204 -8.98 -11.56 -0.51
N ASP A 205 -10.21 -11.33 -0.03
CA ASP A 205 -11.35 -12.24 -0.20
C ASP A 205 -12.13 -11.99 -1.51
N ASP A 206 -11.86 -10.89 -2.21
CA ASP A 206 -12.39 -10.59 -3.55
C ASP A 206 -11.24 -10.57 -4.56
N PRO A 207 -10.82 -11.74 -5.06
CA PRO A 207 -9.61 -11.86 -5.85
C PRO A 207 -9.79 -11.42 -7.31
N TRP A 208 -10.82 -10.65 -7.65
CA TRP A 208 -11.21 -10.41 -9.03
C TRP A 208 -10.06 -9.85 -9.88
N PHE A 209 -9.28 -8.90 -9.36
CA PHE A 209 -8.10 -8.40 -10.07
C PHE A 209 -7.06 -9.50 -10.31
N SER A 210 -6.91 -9.84 -11.59
CA SER A 210 -5.90 -10.75 -12.10
C SER A 210 -5.24 -10.20 -13.36
N LEU A 211 -4.01 -10.64 -13.64
CA LEU A 211 -3.28 -10.25 -14.84
C LEU A 211 -3.58 -11.21 -16.01
N PRO A 212 -3.54 -10.74 -17.27
CA PRO A 212 -3.63 -11.60 -18.45
C PRO A 212 -2.60 -12.74 -18.45
N SER A 213 -2.94 -13.87 -19.09
CA SER A 213 -2.01 -14.96 -19.37
C SER A 213 -0.99 -14.59 -20.45
N GLU A 214 -1.36 -13.78 -21.44
CA GLU A 214 -0.48 -13.44 -22.56
C GLU A 214 0.63 -12.46 -22.10
N PRO A 215 1.92 -12.75 -22.33
CA PRO A 215 3.03 -11.94 -21.81
C PRO A 215 2.97 -10.45 -22.16
N ASP A 216 2.66 -10.10 -23.41
CA ASP A 216 2.59 -8.70 -23.83
C ASP A 216 1.40 -7.95 -23.24
N ARG A 217 0.22 -8.60 -23.14
CA ARG A 217 -0.96 -8.01 -22.50
C ARG A 217 -0.72 -7.84 -21.01
N ARG A 218 -0.12 -8.86 -20.37
CA ARG A 218 0.29 -8.83 -18.97
C ARG A 218 1.20 -7.65 -18.69
N ARG A 219 2.27 -7.48 -19.49
CA ARG A 219 3.21 -6.37 -19.34
C ARG A 219 2.49 -5.01 -19.37
N LYS A 220 1.65 -4.78 -20.38
CA LYS A 220 0.92 -3.51 -20.52
C LYS A 220 -0.05 -3.26 -19.37
N VAL A 221 -0.85 -4.25 -18.96
CA VAL A 221 -1.77 -4.10 -17.81
C VAL A 221 -0.98 -3.79 -16.54
N ARG A 222 0.13 -4.48 -16.31
CA ARG A 222 1.04 -4.28 -15.17
C ARG A 222 1.70 -2.90 -15.17
N GLU A 223 1.94 -2.31 -16.34
CA GLU A 223 2.53 -0.96 -16.46
C GLU A 223 1.50 0.15 -16.30
N VAL A 224 0.22 -0.10 -16.63
CA VAL A 224 -0.89 0.85 -16.44
C VAL A 224 -1.36 0.88 -14.98
N VAL A 225 -1.43 -0.29 -14.34
CA VAL A 225 -1.86 -0.44 -12.95
C VAL A 225 -0.65 -0.22 -12.05
N GLU A 226 -0.49 1.00 -11.57
CA GLU A 226 0.72 1.49 -10.90
C GLU A 226 0.54 1.62 -9.38
N LEU A 227 -0.70 1.79 -8.94
CA LEU A 227 -1.04 2.03 -7.54
C LEU A 227 -2.07 1.02 -7.04
N ALA A 228 -2.05 0.76 -5.74
CA ALA A 228 -3.12 0.07 -5.05
C ALA A 228 -3.37 0.74 -3.71
N GLU A 229 -4.65 0.96 -3.39
CA GLU A 229 -5.01 1.38 -2.05
C GLU A 229 -4.60 0.30 -1.04
N TYR A 230 -3.88 0.73 -0.02
CA TYR A 230 -3.40 -0.15 1.01
C TYR A 230 -4.53 -0.43 2.01
N ASN A 231 -4.99 -1.68 1.99
CA ASN A 231 -6.03 -2.21 2.87
C ASN A 231 -5.46 -3.32 3.79
N GLY A 232 -4.24 -3.10 4.28
CA GLY A 232 -3.47 -4.05 5.08
C GLY A 232 -2.55 -4.97 4.26
N MET A 233 -1.50 -5.47 4.94
CA MET A 233 -0.47 -6.32 4.35
C MET A 233 -0.99 -7.58 3.64
N PRO A 234 -1.98 -8.33 4.17
CA PRO A 234 -2.46 -9.55 3.52
C PRO A 234 -3.01 -9.31 2.10
N SER A 235 -3.94 -8.36 1.96
CA SER A 235 -4.52 -7.97 0.66
C SER A 235 -3.45 -7.43 -0.28
N TYR A 236 -2.53 -6.60 0.24
CA TYR A 236 -1.46 -6.01 -0.57
C TYR A 236 -0.47 -7.07 -1.08
N PHE A 237 -0.05 -8.00 -0.23
CA PHE A 237 0.82 -9.11 -0.62
C PHE A 237 0.20 -10.03 -1.64
N GLU A 238 -1.11 -10.28 -1.53
CA GLU A 238 -1.81 -11.10 -2.50
C GLU A 238 -1.80 -10.47 -3.91
N LEU A 239 -1.97 -9.14 -4.02
CA LEU A 239 -1.79 -8.44 -5.29
C LEU A 239 -0.37 -8.62 -5.86
N LEU A 240 0.65 -8.44 -5.02
CA LEU A 240 2.05 -8.59 -5.44
C LEU A 240 2.37 -10.02 -5.92
N ARG A 241 1.84 -11.05 -5.24
CA ARG A 241 1.99 -12.47 -5.65
C ARG A 241 1.34 -12.76 -6.98
N ARG A 242 0.23 -12.11 -7.31
CA ARG A 242 -0.44 -12.22 -8.62
C ARG A 242 0.32 -11.54 -9.75
N GLY A 243 1.46 -10.92 -9.44
CA GLY A 243 2.38 -10.35 -10.41
C GLY A 243 2.15 -8.87 -10.69
N PHE A 244 1.22 -8.21 -9.99
CA PHE A 244 1.08 -6.77 -10.07
C PHE A 244 2.38 -6.08 -9.63
N ARG A 245 2.65 -4.93 -10.23
CA ARG A 245 3.76 -4.03 -9.88
C ARG A 245 3.11 -2.73 -9.43
N VAL A 246 2.70 -2.68 -8.18
CA VAL A 246 1.93 -1.56 -7.64
C VAL A 246 2.59 -0.99 -6.40
N ALA A 247 2.64 0.33 -6.29
CA ALA A 247 3.00 1.01 -5.05
C ALA A 247 1.75 1.15 -4.14
N PRO A 248 1.93 1.09 -2.82
CA PRO A 248 0.84 1.27 -1.87
C PRO A 248 0.53 2.76 -1.73
N VAL A 249 -0.74 3.11 -1.64
CA VAL A 249 -1.22 4.47 -1.32
C VAL A 249 -2.39 4.40 -0.37
N SER A 250 -2.70 5.47 0.35
CA SER A 250 -4.00 5.59 1.03
C SER A 250 -4.70 6.86 0.64
N ASN A 251 -6.00 6.74 0.53
CA ASN A 251 -6.88 7.80 0.15
C ASN A 251 -8.06 7.84 1.12
N THR A 252 -8.80 8.93 1.11
CA THR A 252 -9.95 9.05 2.02
C THR A 252 -11.17 8.30 1.55
N ASP A 253 -11.30 8.09 0.24
CA ASP A 253 -12.57 7.71 -0.38
C ASP A 253 -13.72 8.59 0.16
N SER A 254 -13.43 9.89 0.29
CA SER A 254 -14.33 10.80 1.01
C SER A 254 -15.58 11.09 0.19
N HIS A 255 -16.74 10.83 0.80
CA HIS A 255 -18.07 11.04 0.21
C HIS A 255 -18.86 12.21 0.82
N ALA A 256 -18.32 12.80 1.90
CA ALA A 256 -18.79 13.96 2.66
C ALA A 256 -20.32 14.13 2.87
N SER A 257 -20.77 13.96 4.12
CA SER A 257 -22.11 14.33 4.59
C SER A 257 -22.07 15.58 5.47
N PHE A 258 -23.07 16.47 5.31
CA PHE A 258 -23.32 17.59 6.22
C PHE A 258 -24.08 17.08 7.45
N ALA A 259 -23.37 16.91 8.56
CA ALA A 259 -23.94 17.13 9.89
C ALA A 259 -23.21 18.32 10.52
N LEU A 260 -23.94 19.43 10.68
CA LEU A 260 -23.58 20.79 11.15
C LEU A 260 -22.54 20.88 12.30
N PRO A 261 -21.82 22.02 12.50
CA PRO A 261 -21.35 23.03 11.56
C PRO A 261 -19.87 22.71 11.24
N GLN A 262 -19.62 21.87 10.24
CA GLN A 262 -18.27 21.42 9.89
C GLN A 262 -18.04 21.68 8.41
N GLU A 263 -16.87 22.22 8.05
CA GLU A 263 -16.58 22.64 6.68
C GLU A 263 -16.76 21.48 5.68
N PRO A 264 -17.40 21.72 4.52
CA PRO A 264 -17.69 20.67 3.54
C PRO A 264 -16.41 20.06 2.95
N GLY A 265 -16.39 18.74 2.81
CA GLY A 265 -15.36 17.99 2.08
C GLY A 265 -14.26 17.38 2.93
N VAL A 266 -14.41 17.41 4.26
CA VAL A 266 -13.40 16.95 5.21
C VAL A 266 -14.02 15.90 6.12
N PRO A 267 -13.47 14.67 6.20
CA PRO A 267 -13.88 13.71 7.22
C PRO A 267 -13.76 14.36 8.62
N PRO A 268 -14.78 14.25 9.49
CA PRO A 268 -14.79 14.89 10.83
C PRO A 268 -13.55 14.60 11.68
N GLU A 269 -12.90 13.47 11.43
CA GLU A 269 -11.63 13.05 12.05
C GLU A 269 -10.52 14.08 11.79
N LYS A 270 -10.37 14.53 10.54
CA LYS A 270 -9.36 15.54 10.15
C LYS A 270 -9.67 16.94 10.71
N TRP A 271 -10.93 17.22 11.05
CA TRP A 271 -11.37 18.51 11.58
C TRP A 271 -11.05 18.69 13.08
N LYS A 272 -11.02 17.58 13.84
CA LYS A 272 -10.67 17.59 15.27
C LYS A 272 -9.16 17.52 15.54
N GLY A 273 -8.33 17.60 14.51
CA GLY A 273 -6.90 17.30 14.61
C GLY A 273 -6.60 15.81 14.89
N GLU A 274 -7.61 14.95 14.79
CA GLU A 274 -7.47 13.49 14.81
C GLU A 274 -7.16 13.05 13.37
N GLU A 275 -5.95 13.33 12.91
CA GLU A 275 -5.43 13.04 11.56
C GLU A 275 -5.32 11.52 11.28
N ARG A 276 -6.41 10.76 11.37
CA ARG A 276 -6.43 9.29 11.27
C ARG A 276 -6.61 8.78 9.83
N GLY A 277 -6.85 9.66 8.87
CA GLY A 277 -7.00 9.28 7.46
C GLY A 277 -5.66 9.21 6.74
N GLY A 278 -5.33 8.03 6.19
CA GLY A 278 -4.12 7.84 5.41
C GLY A 278 -4.02 8.74 4.18
N ARG A 279 -2.79 8.89 3.68
CA ARG A 279 -2.39 9.76 2.56
C ARG A 279 -1.55 8.97 1.56
N ALA A 280 -1.62 9.42 0.31
CA ALA A 280 -0.70 9.02 -0.73
C ALA A 280 0.52 9.94 -0.67
N GLY A 281 1.71 9.34 -0.67
CA GLY A 281 2.97 10.05 -0.83
C GLY A 281 3.58 9.78 -2.18
N ILE A 282 4.17 10.82 -2.78
CA ILE A 282 4.88 10.78 -4.06
C ILE A 282 6.28 11.35 -3.85
N LEU A 283 7.27 10.73 -4.48
CA LEU A 283 8.68 11.13 -4.41
C LEU A 283 9.19 11.55 -5.78
N LEU A 284 9.86 12.69 -5.82
CA LEU A 284 10.62 13.15 -6.98
C LEU A 284 12.08 13.41 -6.61
N PRO A 285 13.05 13.22 -7.52
CA PRO A 285 14.39 13.74 -7.34
C PRO A 285 14.35 15.24 -7.00
N ALA A 286 15.21 15.69 -6.10
CA ALA A 286 15.18 17.08 -5.61
C ALA A 286 15.50 18.13 -6.69
N SER A 287 16.15 17.70 -7.77
CA SER A 287 16.42 18.48 -8.98
C SER A 287 15.21 18.60 -9.92
N GLU A 288 14.19 17.77 -9.75
CA GLU A 288 13.01 17.74 -10.61
C GLU A 288 11.90 18.67 -10.06
N PRO A 289 11.36 19.59 -10.89
CA PRO A 289 10.28 20.47 -10.44
C PRO A 289 8.98 19.69 -10.29
N PHE A 290 8.21 20.01 -9.25
CA PHE A 290 6.86 19.44 -9.10
C PHE A 290 5.91 20.03 -10.15
N THR A 291 5.61 19.22 -11.16
CA THR A 291 4.70 19.53 -12.27
C THR A 291 3.74 18.37 -12.50
N TYR A 292 2.73 18.58 -13.35
CA TYR A 292 1.84 17.48 -13.73
C TYR A 292 2.59 16.35 -14.46
N GLU A 293 3.52 16.71 -15.36
CA GLU A 293 4.32 15.74 -16.11
C GLU A 293 5.22 14.91 -15.19
N SER A 294 6.04 15.56 -14.34
CA SER A 294 6.88 14.86 -13.36
C SER A 294 6.06 13.98 -12.42
N PHE A 295 4.85 14.43 -12.05
CA PHE A 295 3.93 13.64 -11.23
C PHE A 295 3.50 12.35 -11.94
N LEU A 296 3.09 12.41 -13.22
CA LEU A 296 2.73 11.23 -14.00
C LEU A 296 3.93 10.27 -14.18
N TRP A 297 5.14 10.81 -14.37
CA TRP A 297 6.36 10.00 -14.40
C TRP A 297 6.61 9.29 -13.07
N ALA A 298 6.44 9.98 -11.94
CA ALA A 298 6.57 9.36 -10.62
C ALA A 298 5.56 8.23 -10.39
N LEU A 299 4.33 8.36 -10.90
CA LEU A 299 3.34 7.28 -10.88
C LEU A 299 3.82 6.07 -11.70
N ARG A 300 4.27 6.30 -12.95
CA ARG A 300 4.80 5.23 -13.82
C ARG A 300 5.97 4.48 -13.20
N GLU A 301 6.82 5.20 -12.49
CA GLU A 301 7.98 4.65 -11.79
C GLU A 301 7.65 4.11 -10.39
N ARG A 302 6.38 4.16 -9.97
CA ARG A 302 5.89 3.65 -8.68
C ARG A 302 6.64 4.28 -7.49
N ARG A 303 7.05 5.53 -7.62
CA ARG A 303 7.72 6.31 -6.58
C ARG A 303 6.72 6.85 -5.57
N ALA A 304 5.88 5.96 -5.04
CA ALA A 304 4.78 6.28 -4.17
C ALA A 304 4.84 5.49 -2.86
N PHE A 305 4.23 6.01 -1.81
CA PHE A 305 4.11 5.33 -0.53
C PHE A 305 2.77 5.62 0.12
N HIS A 306 2.41 4.74 1.04
CA HIS A 306 1.30 4.91 1.94
C HIS A 306 1.81 5.53 3.25
N THR A 307 1.05 6.46 3.82
CA THR A 307 1.24 6.85 5.23
C THR A 307 -0.07 7.11 5.94
N THR A 308 -0.18 6.71 7.20
CA THR A 308 -1.32 7.08 8.08
C THR A 308 -1.07 8.37 8.86
N VAL A 309 0.15 8.90 8.83
CA VAL A 309 0.55 10.06 9.64
C VAL A 309 0.96 11.21 8.72
N PRO A 310 0.29 12.37 8.81
CA PRO A 310 0.66 13.52 7.98
C PRO A 310 2.12 13.94 8.17
N ALA A 311 2.76 14.34 7.07
CA ALA A 311 4.18 14.68 6.98
C ALA A 311 5.18 13.54 7.26
N ALA A 312 4.75 12.35 7.73
CA ALA A 312 5.64 11.21 7.81
C ALA A 312 5.98 10.71 6.40
N SER A 313 7.24 10.36 6.19
CA SER A 313 7.73 9.90 4.89
C SER A 313 8.81 8.85 5.06
N GLY A 314 9.06 8.13 3.97
CA GLY A 314 10.20 7.26 3.87
C GLY A 314 10.65 7.11 2.43
N PHE A 315 11.88 6.65 2.29
CA PHE A 315 12.52 6.38 1.02
C PHE A 315 13.56 5.31 1.23
N PHE A 316 13.81 4.49 0.21
CA PHE A 316 14.98 3.61 0.25
C PHE A 316 15.55 3.40 -1.13
N VAL A 317 16.82 3.03 -1.15
CA VAL A 317 17.52 2.49 -2.31
C VAL A 317 18.06 1.10 -1.99
N VAL A 318 18.15 0.26 -3.01
CA VAL A 318 18.79 -1.06 -2.96
C VAL A 318 19.77 -1.15 -4.11
N ASN A 319 21.05 -1.30 -3.82
CA ASN A 319 22.10 -1.34 -4.85
C ASN A 319 21.98 -0.19 -5.86
N GLN A 320 21.71 1.03 -5.36
CA GLN A 320 21.44 2.27 -6.13
C GLN A 320 20.07 2.36 -6.83
N HIS A 321 19.23 1.34 -6.78
CA HIS A 321 17.87 1.38 -7.32
C HIS A 321 16.89 1.93 -6.28
N PRO A 322 16.14 3.01 -6.56
CA PRO A 322 15.14 3.53 -5.64
C PRO A 322 13.94 2.57 -5.50
N MET A 323 13.20 2.70 -4.41
CA MET A 323 11.88 2.07 -4.24
C MET A 323 11.00 2.26 -5.50
N GLY A 324 10.21 1.24 -5.84
CA GLY A 324 9.42 1.21 -7.08
C GLY A 324 10.14 0.59 -8.29
N SER A 325 11.45 0.33 -8.18
CA SER A 325 12.26 -0.24 -9.26
C SER A 325 12.09 -1.75 -9.44
N GLU A 326 12.14 -2.21 -10.69
CA GLU A 326 12.34 -3.60 -11.08
C GLU A 326 13.73 -3.73 -11.72
N PHE A 327 14.55 -4.67 -11.24
CA PHE A 327 15.90 -4.87 -11.74
C PHE A 327 16.31 -6.35 -11.72
N THR A 328 17.44 -6.61 -12.35
CA THR A 328 18.07 -7.92 -12.46
C THR A 328 19.41 -7.82 -11.74
N LEU A 329 19.69 -8.74 -10.81
CA LEU A 329 20.98 -8.83 -10.15
C LEU A 329 22.07 -9.07 -11.18
N ALA A 330 23.17 -8.34 -11.05
CA ALA A 330 24.36 -8.56 -11.84
C ALA A 330 24.95 -9.95 -11.55
N PRO A 331 25.64 -10.58 -12.52
CA PRO A 331 26.35 -11.83 -12.25
C PRO A 331 27.32 -11.69 -11.06
N GLY A 332 27.17 -12.54 -10.05
CA GLY A 332 27.98 -12.50 -8.81
C GLY A 332 27.48 -11.53 -7.74
N GLU A 333 26.38 -10.81 -7.98
CA GLU A 333 25.72 -9.99 -6.97
C GLU A 333 24.84 -10.87 -6.08
N GLU A 334 25.35 -11.17 -4.88
CA GLU A 334 24.70 -12.07 -3.92
C GLU A 334 24.05 -11.32 -2.74
N ARG A 335 24.04 -9.98 -2.80
CA ARG A 335 23.55 -9.13 -1.71
C ARG A 335 22.69 -7.97 -2.21
N LEU A 336 21.71 -7.62 -1.38
CA LEU A 336 20.92 -6.41 -1.47
C LEU A 336 21.32 -5.47 -0.36
N ASP A 337 22.02 -4.40 -0.69
CA ASP A 337 22.39 -3.36 0.24
C ASP A 337 21.31 -2.28 0.23
N PHE A 338 20.42 -2.36 1.21
CA PHE A 338 19.40 -1.35 1.43
C PHE A 338 20.02 -0.18 2.18
N THR A 339 19.70 1.04 1.76
CA THR A 339 19.76 2.22 2.62
C THR A 339 18.38 2.83 2.69
N VAL A 340 17.88 3.00 3.90
CA VAL A 340 16.51 3.41 4.21
C VAL A 340 16.55 4.72 4.96
N TRP A 341 15.73 5.67 4.55
CA TRP A 341 15.49 6.94 5.20
C TRP A 341 14.04 7.06 5.61
N GLY A 342 13.79 7.81 6.68
CA GLY A 342 12.45 8.17 7.10
C GLY A 342 12.44 9.42 7.94
N THR A 343 11.39 10.23 7.78
CA THR A 343 11.17 11.43 8.59
C THR A 343 9.80 11.36 9.22
N THR A 344 9.73 11.62 10.53
CA THR A 344 8.49 11.61 11.32
C THR A 344 7.65 12.88 11.11
N ARG A 345 6.42 12.89 11.64
CA ARG A 345 5.51 14.04 11.57
C ARG A 345 6.18 15.31 12.06
N GLU A 346 6.29 16.32 11.19
CA GLU A 346 6.79 17.67 11.52
C GLU A 346 8.15 17.72 12.24
N GLY A 347 8.94 16.65 12.16
CA GLY A 347 10.20 16.57 12.89
C GLY A 347 10.03 16.40 14.41
N ARG A 348 8.90 15.86 14.90
CA ARG A 348 8.58 15.80 16.34
C ARG A 348 8.90 14.43 16.95
N ALA A 349 9.54 14.46 18.11
CA ALA A 349 9.88 13.31 18.94
C ALA A 349 8.72 12.82 19.84
N GLY A 350 8.91 11.69 20.51
CA GLY A 350 7.98 11.14 21.50
C GLY A 350 7.12 10.00 20.96
N ARG A 351 5.80 10.17 20.97
CA ARG A 351 4.85 9.14 20.45
C ARG A 351 4.98 8.92 18.95
N ASP A 352 5.49 9.91 18.23
CA ASP A 352 5.63 9.90 16.77
C ASP A 352 7.05 9.50 16.33
N ALA A 353 7.95 9.21 17.28
CA ALA A 353 9.30 8.76 16.95
C ALA A 353 9.29 7.39 16.26
N TRP A 354 10.24 7.18 15.35
CA TRP A 354 10.44 5.87 14.71
C TRP A 354 10.76 4.81 15.76
N LYS A 355 10.00 3.71 15.73
CA LYS A 355 10.19 2.57 16.63
C LYS A 355 10.66 1.33 15.92
N ARG A 356 10.23 1.12 14.67
CA ARG A 356 10.56 -0.11 13.96
C ARG A 356 10.71 0.11 12.47
N LEU A 357 11.71 -0.55 11.89
CA LEU A 357 11.83 -0.80 10.45
C LEU A 357 11.67 -2.30 10.22
N GLU A 358 10.80 -2.66 9.29
CA GLU A 358 10.58 -4.04 8.88
C GLU A 358 10.85 -4.21 7.38
N VAL A 359 11.55 -5.29 7.03
CA VAL A 359 11.67 -5.75 5.65
C VAL A 359 10.83 -7.01 5.50
N TRP A 360 9.94 -7.03 4.52
CA TRP A 360 9.02 -8.11 4.26
C TRP A 360 9.18 -8.68 2.86
N SER A 361 8.75 -9.92 2.68
CA SER A 361 8.48 -10.51 1.38
C SER A 361 7.03 -11.01 1.33
N PRO A 362 6.29 -10.81 0.23
CA PRO A 362 4.96 -11.38 0.07
C PRO A 362 5.00 -12.92 0.09
N PHE A 363 6.13 -13.56 -0.18
CA PHE A 363 6.26 -15.03 -0.10
C PHE A 363 6.49 -15.56 1.32
N GLN A 364 6.66 -14.67 2.30
CA GLN A 364 6.72 -14.97 3.74
C GLN A 364 5.80 -14.02 4.50
N PRO A 365 4.48 -14.11 4.33
CA PRO A 365 3.54 -13.09 4.79
C PRO A 365 3.35 -13.02 6.31
N ASP A 366 3.64 -14.10 7.03
CA ASP A 366 3.31 -14.22 8.45
C ASP A 366 4.32 -13.53 9.36
N ARG A 367 5.49 -13.17 8.83
CA ARG A 367 6.55 -12.47 9.58
C ARG A 367 7.48 -11.66 8.66
N PRO A 368 8.05 -10.56 9.17
CA PRO A 368 9.11 -9.85 8.45
C PRO A 368 10.37 -10.73 8.34
N LEU A 369 11.12 -10.54 7.26
CA LEU A 369 12.45 -11.13 7.07
C LEU A 369 13.44 -10.51 8.05
N VAL A 370 13.36 -9.19 8.23
CA VAL A 370 14.23 -8.44 9.16
C VAL A 370 13.43 -7.40 9.91
N VAL A 371 13.77 -7.23 11.19
CA VAL A 371 13.23 -6.21 12.09
C VAL A 371 14.37 -5.45 12.74
N PHE A 372 14.34 -4.13 12.64
CA PHE A 372 15.17 -3.23 13.43
C PHE A 372 14.28 -2.49 14.42
N GLU A 373 14.51 -2.71 15.71
CA GLU A 373 13.84 -1.98 16.79
C GLU A 373 14.70 -0.76 17.20
N TYR A 374 14.07 0.39 17.34
CA TYR A 374 14.69 1.64 17.76
C TYR A 374 14.23 2.00 19.18
N ALA A 375 15.19 2.09 20.10
CA ALA A 375 14.93 2.48 21.48
C ALA A 375 14.82 4.01 21.68
N ASP A 376 15.36 4.80 20.74
CA ASP A 376 15.44 6.25 20.88
C ASP A 376 14.10 6.93 20.62
N GLU A 377 13.43 7.38 21.68
CA GLU A 377 12.16 8.12 21.61
C GLU A 377 12.30 9.53 21.04
N LYS A 378 13.54 10.00 20.81
CA LYS A 378 13.83 11.27 20.15
C LYS A 378 14.13 11.11 18.67
N ARG A 379 14.07 9.90 18.14
CA ARG A 379 14.39 9.62 16.73
C ARG A 379 13.32 10.18 15.80
N VAL A 380 13.68 11.30 15.19
CA VAL A 380 12.87 12.02 14.22
C VAL A 380 13.23 11.65 12.79
N ASP A 381 14.52 11.58 12.50
CA ASP A 381 15.07 11.15 11.22
C ASP A 381 15.70 9.77 11.38
N LEU A 382 15.52 8.96 10.34
CA LEU A 382 16.08 7.64 10.23
C LEU A 382 17.05 7.60 9.06
N LYS A 383 18.20 6.97 9.28
CA LYS A 383 19.03 6.37 8.25
C LYS A 383 19.48 4.99 8.72
N GLN A 384 19.08 3.94 8.01
CA GLN A 384 19.47 2.57 8.31
C GLN A 384 20.00 1.89 7.06
N THR A 385 21.16 1.24 7.19
CA THR A 385 21.70 0.37 6.15
C THR A 385 21.63 -1.08 6.63
N LEU A 386 21.25 -1.99 5.74
CA LEU A 386 21.20 -3.43 6.00
C LEU A 386 21.47 -4.18 4.70
N SER A 387 22.01 -5.39 4.82
CA SER A 387 22.30 -6.26 3.68
C SER A 387 21.49 -7.55 3.80
N LEU A 388 20.84 -7.98 2.73
CA LEU A 388 20.11 -9.26 2.66
C LEU A 388 20.60 -10.10 1.50
N THR A 389 20.53 -11.43 1.65
CA THR A 389 20.65 -12.33 0.50
C THR A 389 19.33 -12.27 -0.30
N PRO A 390 19.37 -12.07 -1.63
CA PRO A 390 18.16 -11.87 -2.42
C PRO A 390 17.42 -13.18 -2.72
N TYR A 391 16.92 -13.92 -1.72
CA TYR A 391 16.20 -15.18 -1.94
C TYR A 391 14.79 -15.02 -2.52
N GLU A 392 14.20 -13.86 -2.27
CA GLU A 392 12.85 -13.50 -2.69
C GLU A 392 12.89 -12.55 -3.88
N SER A 393 11.87 -12.59 -4.73
CA SER A 393 11.75 -11.68 -5.88
C SER A 393 11.14 -10.32 -5.54
N ILE A 394 10.61 -10.13 -4.33
CA ILE A 394 9.89 -8.90 -3.96
C ILE A 394 10.22 -8.56 -2.50
N TYR A 395 10.61 -7.31 -2.25
CA TYR A 395 10.85 -6.79 -0.90
C TYR A 395 10.03 -5.54 -0.67
N VAL A 396 9.35 -5.49 0.47
CA VAL A 396 8.50 -4.38 0.91
C VAL A 396 9.02 -3.86 2.25
N LEU A 397 9.15 -2.54 2.39
CA LEU A 397 9.63 -1.92 3.61
C LEU A 397 8.49 -1.21 4.33
N ARG A 398 8.39 -1.42 5.64
CA ARG A 398 7.44 -0.75 6.52
C ARG A 398 8.19 -0.05 7.65
N LEU A 399 7.88 1.22 7.84
CA LEU A 399 8.35 2.03 8.96
C LEU A 399 7.19 2.23 9.93
N GLN A 400 7.40 1.98 11.21
CA GLN A 400 6.38 2.15 12.25
C GLN A 400 6.85 3.14 13.32
N GLN A 401 5.93 4.01 13.73
CA GLN A 401 6.11 4.94 14.85
C GLN A 401 5.51 4.36 16.13
N GLY A 402 5.64 5.08 17.24
CA GLY A 402 5.19 4.61 18.56
C GLY A 402 3.67 4.48 18.74
N GLN A 403 2.86 5.02 17.83
CA GLN A 403 1.42 4.82 17.87
C GLN A 403 1.03 3.53 17.13
N PRO A 404 0.16 2.68 17.71
CA PRO A 404 -0.50 1.62 16.96
C PRO A 404 -1.19 2.26 15.76
N ASP A 405 -0.90 1.77 14.55
CA ASP A 405 -1.43 2.28 13.26
C ASP A 405 -0.70 3.50 12.66
N ALA A 406 0.38 4.02 13.27
CA ALA A 406 1.21 5.06 12.66
C ALA A 406 2.35 4.46 11.82
N GLU A 407 2.17 4.45 10.49
CA GLU A 407 3.10 3.78 9.59
C GLU A 407 3.37 4.54 8.28
N VAL A 408 4.47 4.13 7.66
CA VAL A 408 4.79 4.40 6.28
C VAL A 408 5.11 3.06 5.60
N LEU A 409 4.36 2.70 4.56
CA LEU A 409 4.64 1.53 3.73
C LEU A 409 5.18 2.01 2.38
N LEU A 410 6.39 1.58 2.05
CA LEU A 410 7.14 2.03 0.88
C LEU A 410 6.88 1.12 -0.33
N ALA A 411 6.94 1.68 -1.54
CA ALA A 411 6.84 0.89 -2.76
C ALA A 411 7.86 -0.26 -2.78
N PRO A 412 7.48 -1.45 -3.28
CA PRO A 412 8.38 -2.58 -3.33
C PRO A 412 9.56 -2.35 -4.28
N ILE A 413 10.58 -3.18 -4.13
CA ILE A 413 11.51 -3.50 -5.22
C ILE A 413 11.20 -4.89 -5.77
N TRP A 414 11.43 -5.08 -7.07
CA TRP A 414 11.24 -6.36 -7.75
C TRP A 414 12.56 -6.86 -8.35
N ILE A 415 12.86 -8.14 -8.11
CA ILE A 415 14.07 -8.82 -8.55
C ILE A 415 13.71 -9.97 -9.47
N THR A 416 14.26 -9.95 -10.68
CA THR A 416 13.93 -10.93 -11.73
C THR A 416 14.63 -12.28 -11.53
N ASN A 417 15.85 -12.28 -10.98
CA ASN A 417 16.72 -13.44 -10.83
C ASN A 417 17.28 -13.53 -9.39
N PRO A 418 16.43 -13.80 -8.38
CA PRO A 418 16.91 -13.96 -7.01
C PRO A 418 17.95 -15.08 -6.89
N VAL A 419 18.75 -15.03 -5.83
CA VAL A 419 19.66 -16.11 -5.46
C VAL A 419 18.85 -17.36 -5.07
N ALA A 420 19.28 -18.53 -5.53
CA ALA A 420 18.63 -19.79 -5.20
C ALA A 420 18.78 -20.08 -3.69
N ARG A 421 17.69 -20.52 -3.03
CA ARG A 421 17.75 -20.97 -1.63
C ARG A 421 18.76 -22.11 -1.45
N PRO A 422 19.45 -22.19 -0.29
CA PRO A 422 20.43 -23.23 -0.06
C PRO A 422 19.79 -24.62 -0.05
N HIS A 423 20.49 -25.59 -0.61
CA HIS A 423 20.12 -26.99 -0.65
C HIS A 423 21.32 -27.84 -0.25
N VAL A 424 21.11 -28.86 0.57
CA VAL A 424 22.16 -29.78 1.03
C VAL A 424 21.85 -31.21 0.60
N SER A 425 22.87 -31.94 0.17
CA SER A 425 22.73 -33.34 -0.23
C SER A 425 23.96 -34.15 0.17
N LEU A 426 23.81 -35.47 0.28
CA LEU A 426 24.97 -36.36 0.39
C LEU A 426 25.56 -36.60 -0.99
N SER A 427 26.90 -36.58 -1.08
CA SER A 427 27.58 -37.12 -2.24
C SER A 427 27.16 -38.58 -2.42
N ARG A 428 26.73 -38.95 -3.63
CA ARG A 428 26.50 -40.36 -3.95
C ARG A 428 27.86 -41.04 -3.88
N SER A 429 28.03 -41.97 -2.94
CA SER A 429 29.20 -42.84 -2.89
C SER A 429 29.36 -43.52 -4.25
N GLY A 430 30.40 -43.18 -4.99
CA GLY A 430 30.87 -44.02 -6.08
C GLY A 430 31.15 -45.41 -5.52
N LEU A 431 30.84 -46.45 -6.29
CA LEU A 431 30.94 -47.87 -5.96
C LEU A 431 32.41 -48.37 -5.77
N SER A 432 33.31 -47.56 -5.22
CA SER A 432 34.69 -47.92 -4.87
C SER A 432 34.96 -47.51 -3.43
N GLY A 433 35.33 -48.48 -2.60
CA GLY A 433 35.24 -48.43 -1.14
C GLY A 433 36.22 -47.52 -0.38
N GLU A 434 36.54 -46.32 -0.89
CA GLU A 434 37.43 -45.35 -0.24
C GLU A 434 36.88 -43.92 -0.11
N ASP A 435 35.72 -43.59 -0.70
CA ASP A 435 35.18 -42.22 -0.57
C ASP A 435 34.39 -42.04 0.74
N THR A 436 34.91 -41.19 1.63
CA THR A 436 34.18 -40.74 2.82
C THR A 436 32.95 -39.95 2.38
N PRO A 437 31.73 -40.29 2.84
CA PRO A 437 30.53 -39.53 2.48
C PRO A 437 30.71 -38.08 2.94
N CYS A 438 30.23 -37.16 2.12
CA CYS A 438 30.34 -35.74 2.40
C CYS A 438 29.05 -35.00 2.02
N LEU A 439 28.91 -33.79 2.55
CA LEU A 439 27.80 -32.92 2.23
C LEU A 439 28.18 -32.01 1.06
N VAL A 440 27.30 -31.93 0.08
CA VAL A 440 27.38 -30.99 -1.04
C VAL A 440 26.31 -29.93 -0.83
N VAL A 441 26.73 -28.66 -0.85
CA VAL A 441 25.85 -27.49 -0.68
C VAL A 441 25.74 -26.76 -2.01
N GLN A 442 24.50 -26.52 -2.43
CA GLN A 442 24.16 -25.81 -3.67
C GLN A 442 23.24 -24.62 -3.36
N GLY A 443 23.38 -23.54 -4.11
CA GLY A 443 22.67 -22.30 -3.83
C GLY A 443 23.09 -21.68 -2.50
N GLY A 444 22.32 -20.69 -2.07
CA GLY A 444 22.62 -19.88 -0.89
C GLY A 444 23.35 -18.58 -1.23
N GLY A 445 23.40 -17.67 -0.26
CA GLY A 445 24.25 -16.49 -0.28
C GLY A 445 25.68 -16.79 0.12
N GLU A 446 26.52 -15.76 0.12
CA GLU A 446 27.97 -15.86 0.29
C GLU A 446 28.42 -16.62 1.55
N VAL A 447 27.69 -16.46 2.66
CA VAL A 447 28.03 -17.01 3.98
C VAL A 447 26.91 -17.90 4.48
N LEU A 448 27.17 -19.20 4.54
CA LEU A 448 26.23 -20.19 5.05
C LEU A 448 26.78 -20.89 6.30
N HIS A 449 25.90 -21.19 7.24
CA HIS A 449 26.23 -21.96 8.44
C HIS A 449 25.75 -23.40 8.29
N LEU A 450 26.70 -24.34 8.29
CA LEU A 450 26.41 -25.76 8.37
C LEU A 450 26.03 -26.10 9.81
N GLN A 451 24.83 -26.62 10.00
CA GLN A 451 24.29 -27.02 11.29
C GLN A 451 24.13 -28.53 11.39
N ARG A 452 24.41 -29.05 12.58
CA ARG A 452 24.25 -30.46 12.95
C ARG A 452 23.36 -30.56 14.17
N ALA A 453 22.46 -31.54 14.17
CA ALA A 453 21.75 -32.00 15.35
C ALA A 453 22.10 -33.46 15.62
N ASP A 454 22.57 -33.76 16.83
CA ASP A 454 22.79 -35.12 17.30
C ASP A 454 21.47 -35.60 17.93
N THR A 455 20.80 -36.58 17.32
CA THR A 455 19.47 -37.02 17.78
C THR A 455 19.31 -38.53 17.71
N GLU A 456 18.64 -39.11 18.71
CA GLU A 456 18.17 -40.50 18.68
C GLU A 456 16.77 -40.61 18.05
N ASP A 457 16.02 -39.51 18.04
CA ASP A 457 14.67 -39.42 17.48
C ASP A 457 14.72 -39.37 15.95
N GLU A 458 13.60 -39.71 15.30
CA GLU A 458 13.51 -39.53 13.85
C GLU A 458 13.67 -38.07 13.47
N ASP A 459 13.16 -37.12 14.26
CA ASP A 459 13.18 -35.66 13.98
C ASP A 459 14.03 -34.87 14.98
N ALA A 460 14.77 -33.86 14.50
CA ALA A 460 15.52 -32.94 15.33
C ALA A 460 14.64 -31.76 15.78
N ARG A 461 14.71 -31.39 17.07
CA ARG A 461 13.96 -30.25 17.61
C ARG A 461 14.73 -28.95 17.35
N PRO A 462 14.06 -27.78 17.35
CA PRO A 462 14.72 -26.49 17.10
C PRO A 462 15.94 -26.20 17.98
N GLY A 463 15.95 -26.70 19.22
CA GLY A 463 17.06 -26.50 20.17
C GLY A 463 18.26 -27.45 19.98
N ASP A 464 18.13 -28.47 19.14
CA ASP A 464 19.17 -29.51 18.96
C ASP A 464 20.24 -29.10 17.94
N TRP A 465 19.98 -28.06 17.15
CA TRP A 465 20.82 -27.60 16.06
C TRP A 465 21.98 -26.74 16.56
N ARG A 466 23.20 -27.14 16.24
CA ARG A 466 24.42 -26.35 16.46
C ARG A 466 25.16 -26.07 15.16
N THR A 467 25.64 -24.85 15.00
CA THR A 467 26.56 -24.51 13.91
C THR A 467 27.90 -25.20 14.14
N VAL A 468 28.35 -25.99 13.17
CA VAL A 468 29.61 -26.75 13.24
C VAL A 468 30.65 -26.25 12.23
N ALA A 469 30.23 -25.57 11.17
CA ALA A 469 31.12 -24.96 10.20
C ALA A 469 30.46 -23.77 9.48
N THR A 470 31.28 -22.94 8.85
CA THR A 470 30.85 -21.97 7.84
C THR A 470 31.25 -22.50 6.48
N VAL A 471 30.33 -22.46 5.52
CA VAL A 471 30.47 -23.03 4.18
C VAL A 471 30.06 -22.00 3.12
N SER A 472 30.59 -22.13 1.91
CA SER A 472 30.24 -21.27 0.77
C SER A 472 29.42 -22.05 -0.27
N PRO A 473 28.51 -21.39 -0.99
CA PRO A 473 27.79 -22.00 -2.11
C PRO A 473 28.76 -22.63 -3.11
N GLY A 474 28.52 -23.88 -3.50
CA GLY A 474 29.36 -24.56 -4.49
C GLY A 474 30.78 -24.90 -4.01
N GLY A 475 31.09 -24.74 -2.72
CA GLY A 475 32.41 -24.97 -2.10
C GLY A 475 32.92 -26.42 -2.06
N GLY A 476 32.38 -27.31 -2.89
CA GLY A 476 32.78 -28.71 -2.96
C GLY A 476 32.19 -29.59 -1.84
N CYS A 477 32.92 -30.65 -1.51
CA CYS A 477 32.51 -31.75 -0.66
C CYS A 477 32.95 -31.48 0.80
N HIS A 478 32.00 -31.23 1.70
CA HIS A 478 32.26 -31.04 3.12
C HIS A 478 32.32 -32.40 3.83
N ALA A 479 33.54 -32.81 4.19
CA ALA A 479 33.76 -34.08 4.88
C ALA A 479 32.93 -34.16 6.16
N LEU A 480 32.24 -35.28 6.32
CA LEU A 480 31.50 -35.59 7.54
C LEU A 480 32.48 -36.11 8.59
N ASP A 481 32.41 -35.57 9.80
CA ASP A 481 33.14 -36.14 10.93
C ASP A 481 32.51 -37.49 11.27
N THR A 482 33.10 -38.56 10.73
CA THR A 482 32.63 -39.94 10.93
C THR A 482 33.24 -40.60 12.18
N ALA A 483 34.02 -39.85 12.96
CA ALA A 483 34.65 -40.37 14.17
C ALA A 483 33.74 -40.33 15.40
N ASP A 484 32.54 -39.75 15.31
CA ASP A 484 31.56 -39.71 16.39
C ASP A 484 30.70 -40.99 16.38
N PRO A 485 30.86 -41.92 17.34
CA PRO A 485 30.14 -43.19 17.38
C PRO A 485 28.70 -43.06 17.94
N ARG A 486 28.23 -41.84 18.25
CA ARG A 486 26.97 -41.62 18.96
C ARG A 486 25.86 -41.16 18.02
N GLY A 487 25.00 -42.10 17.66
CA GLY A 487 23.63 -41.81 17.18
C GLY A 487 23.51 -41.32 15.74
N ARG A 488 22.26 -41.22 15.29
CA ARG A 488 21.89 -40.59 14.01
C ARG A 488 22.24 -39.09 14.11
N SER A 489 22.69 -38.50 13.00
CA SER A 489 22.86 -37.04 12.93
C SER A 489 22.06 -36.48 11.77
N ARG A 490 21.45 -35.31 11.99
CA ARG A 490 20.78 -34.54 10.95
C ARG A 490 21.58 -33.29 10.65
N TRP A 491 21.60 -32.94 9.37
CA TRP A 491 22.39 -31.86 8.83
C TRP A 491 21.51 -30.93 8.01
N ARG A 492 21.78 -29.63 8.13
CA ARG A 492 21.14 -28.60 7.33
C ARG A 492 22.08 -27.42 7.16
N VAL A 493 21.76 -26.55 6.23
CA VAL A 493 22.47 -25.31 6.01
C VAL A 493 21.51 -24.15 6.22
N VAL A 494 22.00 -23.11 6.88
CA VAL A 494 21.23 -21.90 7.18
C VAL A 494 22.00 -20.69 6.65
N ASP A 495 21.30 -19.73 6.06
CA ASP A 495 21.93 -18.46 5.69
C ASP A 495 22.30 -17.65 6.94
N ALA A 496 23.51 -17.10 6.98
CA ALA A 496 24.01 -16.37 8.14
C ALA A 496 23.27 -15.04 8.40
N PHE A 497 22.72 -14.43 7.35
CA PHE A 497 22.03 -13.14 7.39
C PHE A 497 20.51 -13.29 7.48
N GLN A 498 19.99 -14.48 7.17
CA GLN A 498 18.57 -14.82 7.22
C GLN A 498 18.37 -16.23 7.78
N ALA A 499 18.41 -16.35 9.12
CA ALA A 499 18.39 -17.64 9.80
C ALA A 499 17.12 -18.48 9.56
N GLU A 500 16.05 -17.85 9.09
CA GLU A 500 14.82 -18.48 8.64
C GLU A 500 14.93 -19.17 7.27
N VAL A 501 15.94 -18.81 6.48
CA VAL A 501 16.24 -19.45 5.19
C VAL A 501 17.11 -20.67 5.48
N VAL A 502 16.43 -21.79 5.66
CA VAL A 502 17.01 -23.10 5.96
C VAL A 502 16.89 -23.98 4.72
N SER A 503 17.92 -24.77 4.46
CA SER A 503 17.88 -25.81 3.43
C SER A 503 16.93 -26.95 3.82
N ASN A 504 16.80 -27.93 2.94
CA ASN A 504 16.33 -29.25 3.36
C ASN A 504 17.24 -29.86 4.45
N GLU A 505 16.71 -30.85 5.17
CA GLU A 505 17.50 -31.63 6.13
C GLU A 505 17.98 -32.93 5.50
N VAL A 506 19.15 -33.39 5.92
CA VAL A 506 19.75 -34.65 5.49
C VAL A 506 20.14 -35.46 6.73
N ALA A 507 19.63 -36.67 6.81
CA ALA A 507 19.96 -37.60 7.88
C ALA A 507 21.12 -38.52 7.47
N LEU A 508 22.07 -38.70 8.38
CA LEU A 508 23.05 -39.77 8.30
C LEU A 508 22.58 -40.96 9.14
N PRO A 509 22.52 -42.17 8.56
CA PRO A 509 22.19 -43.37 9.31
C PRO A 509 23.27 -43.64 10.36
N PRO A 510 22.91 -44.32 11.47
CA PRO A 510 23.91 -44.83 12.40
C PRO A 510 24.77 -45.88 11.68
N ARG A 511 26.04 -45.98 12.04
CA ARG A 511 26.93 -47.02 11.54
C ARG A 511 26.54 -48.41 12.03
#